data_AF-A0A6G0HN27-F1
#
_entry.id   AF-A0A6G0HN27-F1
#
_cell.length_a   1.000
_cell.length_b   1.000
_cell.length_c   1.000
_cell.angle_alpha   90.00
_cell.angle_beta   90.00
_cell.angle_gamma   90.00
#
_symmetry.space_group_name_H-M   'P 1'
#
loop_
_entity.id
_entity.type
_entity.pdbx_description
1 polymer ?
#
loop_
_entity_poly.entity_id
_entity_poly.type
_entity_poly.pdbx_seq_one_letter_code
_entity_poly.pdbx_strand_id
1 'polypeptide(L)'
;MSCLQALFTLLESPWAKTHIAEDQLLAVELLNVLHRLLLTRDPPAVQLQVTAVVQETIRAAQDHLQRQRTSKGKEEEGEKDSQPSLGEGGETGELVPGKSLVFAAMELLVFILVRHLPQLNTRVKESPSHVALRPQRLPEESARLVANTVSILAGLPSLCSPAGGMTILPTVLFLITGVLRETAVKTADNSVPVPVSAALQGIKTIITSPLARVESMQTQWTGLVRSSLASVLENSQPDESRPDMDEVSMLTAITLFLLSASNELVGVTALQKGCMDRFRNALNSSDPWVQARCYQLLLSVFQHSSRALSTPYIHALAPLMVEKLKAVERSRPGTAAELQAVQEGIRVLENLVGMGEEQNRVQLLALLVPTLVSYLLDENAISSAPQVSKALHDFALQNLMRIGPLYPAAFKIVIGAAPELKIRLESAIRANQASSRAKAAARQAQPTVQAAPTIKLKTSFF
;
A
#
# COMPACT_ATOMS: atom_id res chain seq x y z
N MET A 1 22.32 21.89 18.64
CA MET A 1 22.28 21.47 17.22
C MET A 1 23.63 20.90 16.78
N SER A 2 24.73 21.66 16.85
CA SER A 2 26.05 21.20 16.38
C SER A 2 26.53 19.88 17.02
N CYS A 3 26.30 19.66 18.33
CA CYS A 3 26.69 18.40 18.97
C CYS A 3 25.92 17.18 18.45
N LEU A 4 24.62 17.32 18.15
CA LEU A 4 23.81 16.22 17.60
C LEU A 4 24.19 15.91 16.15
N GLN A 5 24.57 16.93 15.38
CA GLN A 5 25.10 16.74 14.03
C GLN A 5 26.46 16.06 14.07
N ALA A 6 27.38 16.52 14.92
CA ALA A 6 28.68 15.88 15.11
C ALA A 6 28.53 14.41 15.55
N LEU A 7 27.60 14.13 16.48
CA LEU A 7 27.32 12.77 16.92
C LEU A 7 26.74 11.91 15.80
N PHE A 8 25.79 12.43 15.02
CA PHE A 8 25.24 11.74 13.85
C PHE A 8 26.36 11.39 12.86
N THR A 9 27.20 12.36 12.47
CA THR A 9 28.33 12.13 11.57
C THR A 9 29.37 11.16 12.14
N LEU A 10 29.61 11.18 13.46
CA LEU A 10 30.49 10.22 14.11
C LEU A 10 29.93 8.79 13.97
N LEU A 11 28.63 8.63 14.26
CA LEU A 11 27.91 7.36 14.15
C LEU A 11 27.74 6.89 12.70
N GLU A 12 27.95 7.73 11.69
CA GLU A 12 28.03 7.27 10.30
C GLU A 12 29.32 6.49 10.02
N SER A 13 30.39 6.69 10.82
CA SER A 13 31.64 5.99 10.62
C SER A 13 31.57 4.52 11.05
N PRO A 14 32.18 3.57 10.30
CA PRO A 14 32.14 2.15 10.64
C PRO A 14 32.69 1.83 12.03
N TRP A 15 33.75 2.53 12.46
CA TRP A 15 34.39 2.30 13.76
C TRP A 15 33.45 2.66 14.92
N ALA A 16 32.80 3.82 14.85
CA ALA A 16 31.84 4.23 15.87
C ALA A 16 30.61 3.32 15.91
N LYS A 17 30.11 2.87 14.74
CA LYS A 17 29.00 1.90 14.66
C LYS A 17 29.34 0.59 15.35
N THR A 18 30.54 0.06 15.13
CA THR A 18 30.98 -1.17 15.79
C THR A 18 31.07 -0.97 17.30
N HIS A 19 31.70 0.13 17.74
CA HIS A 19 31.89 0.40 19.16
C HIS A 19 30.57 0.56 19.93
N ILE A 20 29.63 1.34 19.40
CA ILE A 20 28.32 1.54 20.05
C ILE A 20 27.44 0.28 20.01
N ALA A 21 27.63 -0.60 19.02
CA ALA A 21 26.86 -1.83 18.91
C ALA A 21 27.42 -2.95 19.81
N GLU A 22 28.72 -2.94 20.12
CA GLU A 22 29.35 -3.86 21.07
C GLU A 22 29.02 -3.50 22.53
N ASP A 23 28.95 -2.19 22.85
CA ASP A 23 28.56 -1.71 24.17
C ASP A 23 27.10 -1.25 24.20
N GLN A 24 26.21 -2.21 24.51
CA GLN A 24 24.78 -1.94 24.64
C GLN A 24 24.45 -0.90 25.73
N LEU A 25 25.20 -0.86 26.85
CA LEU A 25 24.93 0.09 27.92
C LEU A 25 25.23 1.52 27.47
N LEU A 26 26.31 1.71 26.73
CA LEU A 26 26.63 3.01 26.11
C LEU A 26 25.50 3.47 25.17
N ALA A 27 24.97 2.56 24.35
CA ALA A 27 23.85 2.86 23.46
C ALA A 27 22.58 3.27 24.25
N VAL A 28 22.28 2.57 25.35
CA VAL A 28 21.15 2.90 26.25
C VAL A 28 21.33 4.26 26.91
N GLU A 29 22.52 4.55 27.45
CA GLU A 29 22.82 5.83 28.06
C GLU A 29 22.69 6.98 27.05
N LEU A 30 23.16 6.77 25.82
CA LEU A 30 22.98 7.74 24.75
C LEU A 30 21.50 8.04 24.51
N LEU A 31 20.66 7.01 24.35
CA LEU A 31 19.22 7.19 24.15
C LEU A 31 18.55 7.89 25.33
N ASN A 32 18.96 7.62 26.57
CA ASN A 32 18.46 8.30 27.76
C ASN A 32 18.86 9.79 27.81
N VAL A 33 20.07 10.13 27.35
CA VAL A 33 20.49 11.55 27.20
C VAL A 33 19.63 12.24 26.12
N LEU A 34 19.42 11.59 24.99
CA LEU A 34 18.58 12.11 23.91
C LEU A 34 17.13 12.28 24.34
N HIS A 35 16.58 11.34 25.10
CA HIS A 35 15.22 11.43 25.65
C HIS A 35 15.08 12.64 26.59
N ARG A 36 16.01 12.83 27.53
CA ARG A 36 16.04 14.03 28.41
C ARG A 36 16.19 15.34 27.63
N LEU A 37 16.93 15.31 26.52
CA LEU A 37 17.04 16.46 25.63
C LEU A 37 15.68 16.80 25.00
N LEU A 38 14.91 15.81 24.55
CA LEU A 38 13.56 16.00 24.00
C LEU A 38 12.57 16.53 25.04
N LEU A 39 12.69 16.13 26.31
CA LEU A 39 11.86 16.66 27.40
C LEU A 39 12.09 18.15 27.68
N THR A 40 13.29 18.65 27.39
CA THR A 40 13.71 20.02 27.71
C THR A 40 13.82 20.93 26.50
N ARG A 41 13.86 20.38 25.27
CA ARG A 41 14.03 21.10 24.01
C ARG A 41 12.97 20.70 23.00
N ASP A 42 12.12 21.66 22.64
CA ASP A 42 10.98 21.46 21.76
C ASP A 42 11.14 21.75 20.25
N PRO A 43 12.19 22.43 19.72
CA PRO A 43 12.20 22.74 18.29
C PRO A 43 12.13 21.46 17.43
N PRO A 44 11.25 21.39 16.41
CA PRO A 44 11.13 20.21 15.53
C PRO A 44 12.47 19.81 14.89
N ALA A 45 13.31 20.79 14.55
CA ALA A 45 14.66 20.55 14.04
C ALA A 45 15.56 19.76 15.03
N VAL A 46 15.44 20.03 16.33
CA VAL A 46 16.16 19.26 17.37
C VAL A 46 15.62 17.84 17.42
N GLN A 47 14.29 17.68 17.39
CA GLN A 47 13.65 16.36 17.43
C GLN A 47 14.04 15.51 16.23
N LEU A 48 14.05 16.08 15.02
CA LEU A 48 14.52 15.40 13.81
C LEU A 48 15.96 14.93 13.93
N GLN A 49 16.86 15.79 14.44
CA GLN A 49 18.25 15.42 14.61
C GLN A 49 18.44 14.34 15.69
N VAL A 50 17.67 14.40 16.79
CA VAL A 50 17.64 13.33 17.80
C VAL A 50 17.18 12.02 17.17
N THR A 51 16.08 12.02 16.42
CA THR A 51 15.56 10.83 15.73
C THR A 51 16.58 10.26 14.74
N ALA A 52 17.35 11.11 14.04
CA ALA A 52 18.41 10.67 13.14
C ALA A 52 19.55 9.94 13.88
N VAL A 53 19.98 10.47 15.03
CA VAL A 53 20.97 9.79 15.90
C VAL A 53 20.43 8.45 16.38
N VAL A 54 19.19 8.40 16.88
CA VAL A 54 18.54 7.15 17.31
C VAL A 54 18.49 6.14 16.17
N GLN A 55 18.13 6.56 14.97
CA GLN A 55 18.07 5.67 13.81
C GLN A 55 19.44 5.04 13.50
N GLU A 56 20.53 5.81 13.52
CA GLU A 56 21.87 5.27 13.28
C GLU A 56 22.34 4.34 14.40
N THR A 57 22.01 4.63 15.67
CA THR A 57 22.29 3.73 16.80
C THR A 57 21.54 2.39 16.65
N ILE A 58 20.24 2.44 16.31
CA ILE A 58 19.44 1.23 16.09
C ILE A 58 19.95 0.43 14.90
N ARG A 59 20.30 1.10 13.79
CA ARG A 59 20.88 0.46 12.61
C ARG A 59 22.21 -0.23 12.93
N ALA A 60 23.08 0.41 13.71
CA ALA A 60 24.34 -0.19 14.15
C ALA A 60 24.12 -1.47 14.97
N ALA A 61 23.17 -1.45 15.91
CA ALA A 61 22.80 -2.62 16.69
C ALA A 61 22.18 -3.74 15.82
N GLN A 62 21.34 -3.38 14.84
CA GLN A 62 20.73 -4.34 13.90
C GLN A 62 21.80 -5.02 13.05
N ASP A 63 22.74 -4.26 12.51
CA ASP A 63 23.84 -4.78 11.70
C ASP A 63 24.74 -5.71 12.53
N HIS A 64 25.04 -5.34 13.78
CA HIS A 64 25.83 -6.16 14.68
C HIS A 64 25.14 -7.50 15.00
N LEU A 65 23.86 -7.46 15.37
CA LEU A 65 23.09 -8.67 15.64
C LEU A 65 22.94 -9.56 14.39
N GLN A 66 22.76 -8.94 13.22
CA GLN A 66 22.70 -9.69 11.96
C GLN A 66 24.02 -10.39 11.65
N ARG A 67 25.17 -9.74 11.91
CA ARG A 67 26.49 -10.39 11.77
C ARG A 67 26.62 -11.58 12.72
N GLN A 68 26.20 -11.45 13.98
CA GLN A 68 26.20 -12.56 14.94
C GLN A 68 25.30 -13.73 14.48
N ARG A 69 24.13 -13.45 13.92
CA ARG A 69 23.25 -14.49 13.35
C ARG A 69 23.92 -15.21 12.19
N THR A 70 24.60 -14.48 11.30
CA THR A 70 25.29 -15.08 10.15
C THR A 70 26.57 -15.84 10.52
N SER A 71 27.27 -15.48 11.60
CA SER A 71 28.44 -16.23 12.06
C SER A 71 28.04 -17.55 12.70
N LYS A 72 27.04 -17.52 13.60
CA LYS A 72 26.52 -18.74 14.25
C LYS A 72 25.84 -19.70 13.26
N GLY A 73 25.08 -19.16 12.29
CA GLY A 73 24.43 -19.98 11.26
C GLY A 73 25.41 -20.74 10.34
N LYS A 74 26.69 -20.35 10.28
CA LYS A 74 27.74 -21.11 9.57
C LYS A 74 28.39 -22.21 10.42
N GLU A 75 28.26 -22.12 11.74
CA GLU A 75 28.80 -23.08 12.70
C GLU A 75 27.77 -24.20 13.01
N GLU A 76 26.48 -23.90 12.91
CA GLU A 76 25.35 -24.79 13.26
C GLU A 76 24.84 -25.70 12.12
N GLU A 77 25.56 -25.87 11.00
CA GLU A 77 25.20 -26.87 9.97
C GLU A 77 25.20 -28.34 10.48
N GLY A 78 25.58 -28.58 11.76
CA GLY A 78 25.68 -29.90 12.39
C GLY A 78 24.74 -30.22 13.57
N GLU A 79 24.05 -29.25 14.20
CA GLU A 79 23.22 -29.51 15.40
C GLU A 79 21.81 -28.90 15.29
N LYS A 80 20.81 -29.77 15.10
CA LYS A 80 19.38 -29.43 15.16
C LYS A 80 18.93 -29.44 16.63
N ASP A 81 19.00 -28.31 17.35
CA ASP A 81 18.00 -28.01 18.40
C ASP A 81 18.10 -26.61 19.05
N SER A 82 19.08 -25.77 18.70
CA SER A 82 19.21 -24.45 19.32
C SER A 82 18.31 -23.42 18.65
N GLN A 83 17.10 -23.18 19.17
CA GLN A 83 16.37 -21.96 18.81
C GLN A 83 17.23 -20.74 19.16
N PRO A 84 17.54 -19.82 18.23
CA PRO A 84 18.42 -18.72 18.55
C PRO A 84 17.69 -17.73 19.46
N SER A 85 17.99 -17.77 20.75
CA SER A 85 17.66 -16.74 21.76
C SER A 85 18.44 -15.43 21.55
N LEU A 86 19.04 -15.25 20.36
CA LEU A 86 19.81 -14.09 19.96
C LEU A 86 18.94 -12.84 19.83
N GLY A 87 19.38 -11.78 20.52
CA GLY A 87 18.69 -10.50 20.61
C GLY A 87 18.13 -10.26 22.01
N GLU A 88 17.58 -9.08 22.23
CA GLU A 88 17.04 -8.71 23.53
C GLU A 88 15.77 -9.51 23.88
N GLY A 89 15.58 -9.79 25.17
CA GLY A 89 14.47 -10.58 25.70
C GLY A 89 14.80 -12.05 25.94
N GLY A 90 15.85 -12.59 25.30
CA GLY A 90 16.27 -13.98 25.51
C GLY A 90 15.11 -14.97 25.38
N GLU A 91 15.01 -15.94 26.30
CA GLU A 91 13.93 -16.92 26.32
C GLU A 91 12.64 -16.40 26.98
N THR A 92 12.75 -15.51 27.96
CA THR A 92 11.61 -15.02 28.76
C THR A 92 10.83 -13.91 28.07
N GLY A 93 11.45 -13.22 27.11
CA GLY A 93 10.95 -12.00 26.50
C GLY A 93 11.15 -10.74 27.34
N GLU A 94 11.81 -10.84 28.49
CA GLU A 94 11.95 -9.73 29.43
C GLU A 94 12.90 -8.65 28.92
N LEU A 95 12.39 -7.42 28.78
CA LEU A 95 13.18 -6.23 28.44
C LEU A 95 13.35 -5.37 29.69
N VAL A 96 14.56 -5.36 30.25
CA VAL A 96 14.83 -4.67 31.52
C VAL A 96 15.06 -3.17 31.30
N PRO A 97 14.26 -2.27 31.90
CA PRO A 97 14.48 -0.83 31.82
C PRO A 97 15.88 -0.42 32.28
N GLY A 98 16.50 0.54 31.58
CA GLY A 98 17.86 0.98 31.87
C GLY A 98 18.97 0.04 31.39
N LYS A 99 18.64 -1.16 30.89
CA LYS A 99 19.59 -2.09 30.24
C LYS A 99 19.22 -2.42 28.79
N SER A 100 17.94 -2.41 28.47
CA SER A 100 17.41 -2.73 27.15
C SER A 100 17.49 -1.52 26.21
N LEU A 101 18.19 -1.66 25.07
CA LEU A 101 18.23 -0.64 24.02
C LEU A 101 16.86 -0.49 23.37
N VAL A 102 16.16 -1.62 23.16
CA VAL A 102 14.80 -1.65 22.61
C VAL A 102 13.83 -0.87 23.50
N PHE A 103 13.88 -1.06 24.82
CA PHE A 103 13.03 -0.34 25.77
C PHE A 103 13.31 1.16 25.75
N ALA A 104 14.59 1.56 25.83
CA ALA A 104 15.01 2.97 25.78
C ALA A 104 14.58 3.63 24.45
N ALA A 105 14.66 2.90 23.34
CA ALA A 105 14.20 3.37 22.04
C ALA A 105 12.68 3.55 22.00
N MET A 106 11.92 2.57 22.49
CA MET A 106 10.46 2.70 22.55
C MET A 106 10.02 3.90 23.40
N GLU A 107 10.60 4.09 24.58
CA GLU A 107 10.27 5.23 25.46
C GLU A 107 10.44 6.57 24.75
N LEU A 108 11.57 6.73 24.05
CA LEU A 108 11.86 7.92 23.25
C LEU A 108 10.90 8.09 22.08
N LEU A 109 10.63 7.02 21.32
CA LEU A 109 9.79 7.08 20.12
C LEU A 109 8.31 7.30 20.47
N VAL A 110 7.82 6.67 21.55
CA VAL A 110 6.47 6.90 22.09
C VAL A 110 6.32 8.34 22.54
N PHE A 111 7.33 8.91 23.20
CA PHE A 111 7.31 10.33 23.58
C PHE A 111 7.12 11.23 22.36
N ILE A 112 7.88 11.00 21.28
CA ILE A 112 7.74 11.78 20.05
C ILE A 112 6.35 11.60 19.44
N LEU A 113 5.86 10.36 19.34
CA LEU A 113 4.54 10.08 18.78
C LEU A 113 3.42 10.76 19.57
N VAL A 114 3.37 10.58 20.89
CA VAL A 114 2.31 11.17 21.73
C VAL A 114 2.40 12.69 21.76
N ARG A 115 3.60 13.28 21.61
CA ARG A 115 3.76 14.73 21.50
C ARG A 115 3.11 15.31 20.23
N HIS A 116 3.29 14.65 19.09
CA HIS A 116 2.72 15.12 17.80
C HIS A 116 1.32 14.59 17.52
N LEU A 117 0.94 13.48 18.14
CA LEU A 117 -0.34 12.79 18.01
C LEU A 117 -0.85 12.40 19.41
N PRO A 118 -1.32 13.37 20.22
CA PRO A 118 -1.77 13.11 21.59
C PRO A 118 -2.95 12.12 21.68
N GLN A 119 -3.70 11.94 20.59
CA GLN A 119 -4.81 11.00 20.47
C GLN A 119 -4.39 9.52 20.53
N LEU A 120 -3.09 9.24 20.38
CA LEU A 120 -2.54 7.90 20.60
C LEU A 120 -2.58 7.49 22.07
N ASN A 121 -2.64 8.45 23.00
CA ASN A 121 -2.80 8.17 24.41
C ASN A 121 -4.27 7.86 24.73
N THR A 122 -4.56 6.60 25.05
CA THR A 122 -5.93 6.13 25.35
C THR A 122 -6.58 6.88 26.50
N ARG A 123 -5.80 7.36 27.49
CA ARG A 123 -6.29 8.13 28.64
C ARG A 123 -6.85 9.51 28.24
N VAL A 124 -6.44 10.05 27.10
CA VAL A 124 -6.93 11.34 26.58
C VAL A 124 -8.35 11.19 26.03
N LYS A 125 -8.74 10.00 25.55
CA LYS A 125 -10.10 9.72 25.05
C LYS A 125 -11.15 9.59 26.15
N GLU A 126 -10.73 9.26 27.38
CA GLU A 126 -11.63 9.07 28.52
C GLU A 126 -11.90 10.36 29.32
N SER A 127 -11.20 11.46 29.03
CA SER A 127 -11.39 12.73 29.73
C SER A 127 -12.54 13.55 29.11
N PRO A 128 -13.64 13.82 29.85
CA PRO A 128 -14.77 14.62 29.36
C PRO A 128 -14.42 16.10 29.12
N SER A 129 -13.26 16.56 29.60
CA SER A 129 -12.76 17.94 29.47
C SER A 129 -11.90 18.17 28.21
N HIS A 130 -11.52 17.14 27.47
CA HIS A 130 -10.78 17.29 26.22
C HIS A 130 -11.75 17.23 25.04
N VAL A 131 -11.93 18.35 24.34
CA VAL A 131 -12.60 18.36 23.03
C VAL A 131 -11.86 17.36 22.15
N ALA A 132 -12.59 16.39 21.57
CA ALA A 132 -12.03 15.47 20.60
C ALA A 132 -11.35 16.28 19.49
N LEU A 133 -10.02 16.32 19.51
CA LEU A 133 -9.25 17.01 18.50
C LEU A 133 -9.57 16.32 17.18
N ARG A 134 -10.10 17.08 16.21
CA ARG A 134 -10.31 16.54 14.87
C ARG A 134 -8.96 16.07 14.32
N PRO A 135 -8.90 14.94 13.58
CA PRO A 135 -7.70 14.58 12.85
C PRO A 135 -7.27 15.77 12.00
N GLN A 136 -6.12 16.35 12.31
CA GLN A 136 -5.65 17.56 11.67
C GLN A 136 -4.38 17.23 10.89
N ARG A 137 -4.27 17.80 9.69
CA ARG A 137 -3.08 17.66 8.86
C ARG A 137 -1.87 18.15 9.66
N LEU A 138 -0.90 17.25 9.86
CA LEU A 138 0.33 17.59 10.53
C LEU A 138 1.14 18.59 9.69
N PRO A 139 1.81 19.57 10.32
CA PRO A 139 2.86 20.36 9.67
C PRO A 139 3.90 19.44 9.03
N GLU A 140 4.54 19.89 7.94
CA GLU A 140 5.46 19.06 7.16
C GLU A 140 6.61 18.48 8.02
N GLU A 141 7.19 19.29 8.92
CA GLU A 141 8.23 18.83 9.84
C GLU A 141 7.75 17.76 10.81
N SER A 142 6.57 17.95 11.41
CA SER A 142 5.92 16.96 12.28
C SER A 142 5.58 15.67 11.51
N ALA A 143 5.10 15.79 10.28
CA ALA A 143 4.78 14.65 9.43
C ALA A 143 6.03 13.82 9.12
N ARG A 144 7.15 14.47 8.76
CA ARG A 144 8.44 13.78 8.57
C ARG A 144 8.93 13.12 9.85
N LEU A 145 8.81 13.80 10.98
CA LEU A 145 9.23 13.26 12.27
C LEU A 145 8.42 12.03 12.68
N VAL A 146 7.09 12.08 12.56
CA VAL A 146 6.21 10.93 12.81
C VAL A 146 6.56 9.77 11.88
N ALA A 147 6.77 10.04 10.59
CA ALA A 147 7.15 9.01 9.62
C ALA A 147 8.48 8.33 9.96
N ASN A 148 9.50 9.10 10.34
CA ASN A 148 10.80 8.55 10.78
C ASN A 148 10.64 7.72 12.05
N THR A 149 9.85 8.22 13.00
CA THR A 149 9.59 7.55 14.29
C THR A 149 8.91 6.20 14.08
N VAL A 150 7.88 6.14 13.23
CA VAL A 150 7.20 4.90 12.83
C VAL A 150 8.15 3.93 12.13
N SER A 151 9.03 4.43 11.26
CA SER A 151 10.01 3.59 10.56
C SER A 151 11.00 2.92 11.51
N ILE A 152 11.47 3.65 12.53
CA ILE A 152 12.35 3.10 13.58
C ILE A 152 11.58 2.09 14.44
N LEU A 153 10.36 2.44 14.89
CA LEU A 153 9.51 1.55 15.70
C LEU A 153 9.26 0.20 15.02
N ALA A 154 8.96 0.20 13.73
CA ALA A 154 8.75 -1.03 12.96
C ALA A 154 10.02 -1.90 12.83
N GLY A 155 11.20 -1.31 12.96
CA GLY A 155 12.48 -1.99 12.94
C GLY A 155 12.91 -2.59 14.28
N LEU A 156 12.38 -2.09 15.42
CA LEU A 156 12.80 -2.54 16.75
C LEU A 156 12.66 -4.05 16.98
N PRO A 157 11.57 -4.74 16.54
CA PRO A 157 11.45 -6.19 16.75
C PRO A 157 12.61 -7.01 16.16
N SER A 158 13.36 -6.50 15.18
CA SER A 158 14.49 -7.24 14.61
C SER A 158 15.69 -7.33 15.55
N LEU A 159 15.78 -6.46 16.57
CA LEU A 159 16.78 -6.47 17.64
C LEU A 159 16.45 -7.46 18.76
N CYS A 160 15.23 -7.97 18.79
CA CYS A 160 14.78 -8.88 19.84
C CYS A 160 15.02 -10.34 19.46
N SER A 161 15.03 -11.20 20.48
CA SER A 161 14.73 -12.61 20.34
C SER A 161 13.25 -12.80 19.94
N PRO A 162 12.81 -14.00 19.52
CA PRO A 162 11.39 -14.25 19.24
C PRO A 162 10.46 -13.89 20.41
N ALA A 163 10.81 -14.25 21.64
CA ALA A 163 10.04 -13.92 22.85
C ALA A 163 10.06 -12.41 23.16
N GLY A 164 11.22 -11.75 23.03
CA GLY A 164 11.33 -10.30 23.21
C GLY A 164 10.52 -9.52 22.17
N GLY A 165 10.52 -9.98 20.92
CA GLY A 165 9.75 -9.37 19.85
C GLY A 165 8.24 -9.44 20.13
N MET A 166 7.75 -10.61 20.54
CA MET A 166 6.34 -10.79 20.92
C MET A 166 5.92 -9.92 22.12
N THR A 167 6.86 -9.56 23.00
CA THR A 167 6.60 -8.66 24.13
C THR A 167 6.31 -7.23 23.69
N ILE A 168 7.00 -6.71 22.66
CA ILE A 168 6.84 -5.31 22.22
C ILE A 168 5.86 -5.14 21.05
N LEU A 169 5.66 -6.18 20.25
CA LEU A 169 4.88 -6.11 19.01
C LEU A 169 3.44 -5.60 19.20
N PRO A 170 2.69 -5.97 20.26
CA PRO A 170 1.38 -5.39 20.52
C PRO A 170 1.39 -3.86 20.61
N THR A 171 2.35 -3.31 21.36
CA THR A 171 2.52 -1.86 21.53
C THR A 171 2.95 -1.20 20.23
N VAL A 172 3.91 -1.80 19.50
CA VAL A 172 4.38 -1.27 18.22
C VAL A 172 3.24 -1.23 17.19
N LEU A 173 2.49 -2.33 17.03
CA LEU A 173 1.36 -2.37 16.10
C LEU A 173 0.24 -1.41 16.52
N PHE A 174 -0.07 -1.30 17.80
CA PHE A 174 -1.02 -0.31 18.31
C PHE A 174 -0.62 1.13 17.92
N LEU A 175 0.65 1.49 18.10
CA LEU A 175 1.15 2.82 17.74
C LEU A 175 1.11 3.05 16.24
N ILE A 176 1.57 2.08 15.43
CA ILE A 176 1.62 2.24 13.97
C ILE A 176 0.20 2.30 13.38
N THR A 177 -0.72 1.43 13.82
CA THR A 177 -2.12 1.47 13.39
C THR A 177 -2.83 2.73 13.90
N GLY A 178 -2.46 3.23 15.08
CA GLY A 178 -2.90 4.51 15.59
C GLY A 178 -2.42 5.69 14.73
N VAL A 179 -1.14 5.70 14.31
CA VAL A 179 -0.63 6.73 13.40
C VAL A 179 -1.37 6.69 12.08
N LEU A 180 -1.60 5.50 11.52
CA LEU A 180 -2.41 5.33 10.32
C LEU A 180 -3.80 5.96 10.51
N ARG A 181 -4.49 5.63 11.63
CA ARG A 181 -5.79 6.20 11.97
C ARG A 181 -5.74 7.73 12.01
N GLU A 182 -4.81 8.32 12.74
CA GLU A 182 -4.79 9.77 12.95
C GLU A 182 -4.32 10.58 11.73
N THR A 183 -3.57 9.96 10.82
CA THR A 183 -2.92 10.67 9.70
C THR A 183 -3.47 10.32 8.33
N ALA A 184 -4.32 9.29 8.21
CA ALA A 184 -5.05 8.96 6.98
C ALA A 184 -6.18 9.96 6.73
N VAL A 185 -5.80 11.17 6.34
CA VAL A 185 -6.68 12.28 5.98
C VAL A 185 -6.58 12.52 4.48
N LYS A 186 -7.73 12.68 3.83
CA LYS A 186 -7.86 12.91 2.40
C LYS A 186 -7.19 14.23 2.02
N THR A 187 -6.32 14.16 1.02
CA THR A 187 -5.61 15.32 0.46
C THR A 187 -6.27 15.76 -0.84
N ALA A 188 -6.21 17.07 -1.14
CA ALA A 188 -6.85 17.62 -2.35
C ALA A 188 -6.27 17.04 -3.66
N ASP A 189 -5.01 16.61 -3.64
CA ASP A 189 -4.30 15.99 -4.75
C ASP A 189 -4.31 14.45 -4.70
N ASN A 190 -5.04 13.86 -3.75
CA ASN A 190 -5.06 12.42 -3.48
C ASN A 190 -3.67 11.81 -3.22
N SER A 191 -2.70 12.62 -2.80
CA SER A 191 -1.39 12.15 -2.35
C SER A 191 -1.49 11.45 -0.98
N VAL A 192 -0.75 10.36 -0.81
CA VAL A 192 -0.69 9.65 0.46
C VAL A 192 0.26 10.41 1.41
N PRO A 193 -0.19 10.83 2.60
CA PRO A 193 0.68 11.50 3.57
C PRO A 193 1.89 10.63 3.95
N VAL A 194 3.05 11.26 4.17
CA VAL A 194 4.29 10.54 4.53
C VAL A 194 4.13 9.66 5.78
N PRO A 195 3.47 10.11 6.88
CA PRO A 195 3.18 9.24 8.04
C PRO A 195 2.38 7.99 7.69
N VAL A 196 1.42 8.11 6.77
CA VAL A 196 0.59 6.98 6.32
C VAL A 196 1.44 5.98 5.54
N SER A 197 2.28 6.46 4.63
CA SER A 197 3.20 5.61 3.88
C SER A 197 4.17 4.87 4.81
N ALA A 198 4.72 5.57 5.81
CA ALA A 198 5.56 4.95 6.84
C ALA A 198 4.79 3.91 7.67
N ALA A 199 3.53 4.18 8.03
CA ALA A 199 2.71 3.24 8.79
C ALA A 199 2.36 1.98 7.99
N LEU A 200 1.97 2.13 6.72
CA LEU A 200 1.72 1.00 5.82
C LEU A 200 2.99 0.15 5.64
N GLN A 201 4.14 0.80 5.44
CA GLN A 201 5.40 0.09 5.32
C GLN A 201 5.81 -0.59 6.63
N GLY A 202 5.60 0.05 7.78
CA GLY A 202 5.86 -0.53 9.09
C GLY A 202 5.00 -1.76 9.38
N ILE A 203 3.70 -1.69 9.07
CA ILE A 203 2.78 -2.84 9.14
C ILE A 203 3.29 -3.97 8.26
N LYS A 204 3.71 -3.67 7.02
CA LYS A 204 4.25 -4.68 6.09
C LYS A 204 5.51 -5.35 6.65
N THR A 205 6.46 -4.55 7.13
CA THR A 205 7.71 -5.05 7.73
C THR A 205 7.44 -5.97 8.90
N ILE A 206 6.48 -5.62 9.76
CA ILE A 206 6.09 -6.45 10.89
C ILE A 206 5.44 -7.73 10.41
N ILE A 207 4.35 -7.67 9.63
CA ILE A 207 3.59 -8.85 9.24
C ILE A 207 4.42 -9.86 8.44
N THR A 208 5.39 -9.39 7.65
CA THR A 208 6.28 -10.25 6.87
C THR A 208 7.52 -10.74 7.65
N SER A 209 7.59 -10.44 8.95
CA SER A 209 8.71 -10.81 9.81
C SER A 209 8.91 -12.33 9.89
N PRO A 210 10.16 -12.81 9.99
CA PRO A 210 10.46 -14.21 10.26
C PRO A 210 9.83 -14.74 11.56
N LEU A 211 9.46 -13.85 12.51
CA LEU A 211 8.74 -14.23 13.73
C LEU A 211 7.43 -14.97 13.42
N ALA A 212 6.78 -14.65 12.29
CA ALA A 212 5.57 -15.35 11.83
C ALA A 212 5.78 -16.86 11.58
N ARG A 213 7.02 -17.33 11.47
CA ARG A 213 7.36 -18.73 11.19
C ARG A 213 7.80 -19.51 12.43
N VAL A 214 7.91 -18.84 13.59
CA VAL A 214 8.33 -19.48 14.84
C VAL A 214 7.13 -20.21 15.44
N GLU A 215 7.18 -21.54 15.43
CA GLU A 215 6.06 -22.41 15.80
C GLU A 215 5.55 -22.15 17.23
N SER A 216 6.46 -21.94 18.19
CA SER A 216 6.10 -21.66 19.59
C SER A 216 5.32 -20.36 19.78
N MET A 217 5.39 -19.43 18.83
CA MET A 217 4.75 -18.10 18.90
C MET A 217 3.51 -17.97 18.01
N GLN A 218 3.20 -18.98 17.19
CA GLN A 218 2.13 -18.94 16.18
C GLN A 218 0.77 -18.50 16.71
N THR A 219 0.36 -19.02 17.88
CA THR A 219 -0.94 -18.69 18.47
C THR A 219 -1.03 -17.21 18.86
N GLN A 220 0.00 -16.68 19.53
CA GLN A 220 0.04 -15.28 19.95
C GLN A 220 0.16 -14.36 18.73
N TRP A 221 1.01 -14.73 17.77
CA TRP A 221 1.16 -14.04 16.49
C TRP A 221 -0.16 -13.92 15.74
N THR A 222 -0.88 -15.04 15.58
CA THR A 222 -2.18 -15.09 14.91
C THR A 222 -3.20 -14.19 15.63
N GLY A 223 -3.25 -14.24 16.96
CA GLY A 223 -4.11 -13.36 17.75
C GLY A 223 -3.79 -11.87 17.53
N LEU A 224 -2.50 -11.52 17.51
CA LEU A 224 -2.04 -10.16 17.32
C LEU A 224 -2.37 -9.61 15.91
N VAL A 225 -2.11 -10.40 14.86
CA VAL A 225 -2.45 -10.03 13.47
C VAL A 225 -3.95 -9.81 13.32
N ARG A 226 -4.77 -10.74 13.85
CA ARG A 226 -6.24 -10.64 13.80
C ARG A 226 -6.76 -9.42 14.55
N SER A 227 -6.25 -9.15 15.75
CA SER A 227 -6.60 -7.98 16.55
C SER A 227 -6.20 -6.66 15.88
N SER A 228 -5.03 -6.64 15.24
CA SER A 228 -4.55 -5.46 14.50
C SER A 228 -5.42 -5.18 13.28
N LEU A 229 -5.81 -6.20 12.51
CA LEU A 229 -6.75 -6.05 11.40
C LEU A 229 -8.14 -5.60 11.90
N ALA A 230 -8.64 -6.17 13.00
CA ALA A 230 -9.89 -5.74 13.62
C ALA A 230 -9.86 -4.25 13.96
N SER A 231 -8.76 -3.78 14.56
CA SER A 231 -8.55 -2.36 14.89
C SER A 231 -8.56 -1.48 13.63
N VAL A 232 -7.90 -1.89 12.55
CA VAL A 232 -7.93 -1.16 11.26
C VAL A 232 -9.33 -1.14 10.66
N LEU A 233 -10.09 -2.24 10.76
CA LEU A 233 -11.47 -2.32 10.31
C LEU A 233 -12.38 -1.40 11.12
N GLU A 234 -12.25 -1.36 12.43
CA GLU A 234 -12.98 -0.43 13.30
C GLU A 234 -12.65 1.02 12.95
N ASN A 235 -11.36 1.35 12.83
CA ASN A 235 -10.88 2.69 12.52
C ASN A 235 -11.24 3.19 11.11
N SER A 236 -11.66 2.28 10.22
CA SER A 236 -12.10 2.58 8.85
C SER A 236 -13.62 2.69 8.70
N GLN A 237 -14.37 2.59 9.80
CA GLN A 237 -15.81 2.84 9.76
C GLN A 237 -16.08 4.32 9.47
N PRO A 238 -17.13 4.64 8.68
CA PRO A 238 -17.58 6.01 8.53
C PRO A 238 -17.95 6.56 9.91
N ASP A 239 -17.34 7.68 10.28
CA ASP A 239 -17.55 8.36 11.55
C ASP A 239 -17.76 9.85 11.26
N GLU A 240 -18.88 10.42 11.72
CA GLU A 240 -19.21 11.83 11.50
C GLU A 240 -18.15 12.77 12.11
N SER A 241 -17.40 12.30 13.11
CA SER A 241 -16.29 13.06 13.69
C SER A 241 -15.04 13.11 12.79
N ARG A 242 -14.97 12.27 11.74
CA ARG A 242 -13.85 12.12 10.82
C ARG A 242 -14.30 12.10 9.34
N PRO A 243 -14.95 13.17 8.84
CA PRO A 243 -15.47 13.21 7.48
C PRO A 243 -14.37 13.15 6.41
N ASP A 244 -13.16 13.60 6.74
CA ASP A 244 -12.02 13.68 5.81
C ASP A 244 -11.13 12.43 5.84
N MET A 245 -11.61 11.29 6.36
CA MET A 245 -10.81 10.06 6.38
C MET A 245 -10.46 9.59 4.96
N ASP A 246 -9.19 9.25 4.73
CA ASP A 246 -8.77 8.67 3.45
C ASP A 246 -9.10 7.17 3.39
N GLU A 247 -10.24 6.86 2.77
CA GLU A 247 -10.71 5.49 2.53
C GLU A 247 -9.68 4.64 1.77
N VAL A 248 -8.92 5.23 0.84
CA VAL A 248 -7.95 4.49 0.03
C VAL A 248 -6.79 3.98 0.89
N SER A 249 -6.28 4.82 1.80
CA SER A 249 -5.23 4.42 2.74
C SER A 249 -5.69 3.30 3.67
N MET A 250 -6.93 3.37 4.16
CA MET A 250 -7.50 2.32 5.01
C MET A 250 -7.70 0.99 4.25
N LEU A 251 -8.22 1.04 3.02
CA LEU A 251 -8.33 -0.13 2.14
C LEU A 251 -6.96 -0.72 1.79
N THR A 252 -5.95 0.12 1.63
CA THR A 252 -4.57 -0.32 1.36
C THR A 252 -4.02 -1.09 2.55
N ALA A 253 -4.25 -0.62 3.79
CA ALA A 253 -3.89 -1.35 5.00
C ALA A 253 -4.61 -2.71 5.09
N ILE A 254 -5.93 -2.74 4.86
CA ILE A 254 -6.72 -3.99 4.86
C ILE A 254 -6.15 -4.97 3.82
N THR A 255 -5.92 -4.51 2.60
CA THR A 255 -5.32 -5.31 1.52
C THR A 255 -3.97 -5.87 1.94
N LEU A 256 -3.12 -5.04 2.56
CA LEU A 256 -1.80 -5.47 3.02
C LEU A 256 -1.87 -6.63 4.02
N PHE A 257 -2.78 -6.57 5.00
CA PHE A 257 -3.03 -7.68 5.92
C PHE A 257 -3.48 -8.94 5.18
N LEU A 258 -4.44 -8.82 4.25
CA LEU A 258 -4.95 -9.95 3.48
C LEU A 258 -3.85 -10.64 2.67
N LEU A 259 -2.98 -9.86 2.02
CA LEU A 259 -1.91 -10.39 1.16
C LEU A 259 -0.71 -10.93 1.95
N SER A 260 -0.43 -10.37 3.13
CA SER A 260 0.80 -10.69 3.88
C SER A 260 0.58 -11.70 5.00
N ALA A 261 -0.65 -11.82 5.52
CA ALA A 261 -1.01 -12.72 6.62
C ALA A 261 -2.23 -13.59 6.27
N SER A 262 -2.28 -14.14 5.06
CA SER A 262 -3.43 -14.93 4.62
C SER A 262 -3.67 -16.16 5.51
N ASN A 263 -2.61 -16.77 6.03
CA ASN A 263 -2.69 -18.00 6.82
C ASN A 263 -3.36 -17.77 8.18
N GLU A 264 -3.13 -16.59 8.75
CA GLU A 264 -3.69 -16.16 10.02
C GLU A 264 -5.15 -15.74 9.87
N LEU A 265 -5.56 -15.27 8.68
CA LEU A 265 -6.86 -14.63 8.46
C LEU A 265 -7.92 -15.57 7.84
N VAL A 266 -7.51 -16.57 7.06
CA VAL A 266 -8.43 -17.53 6.45
C VAL A 266 -9.22 -18.28 7.53
N GLY A 267 -10.53 -18.42 7.32
CA GLY A 267 -11.44 -19.09 8.27
C GLY A 267 -12.05 -18.17 9.33
N VAL A 268 -11.60 -16.92 9.46
CA VAL A 268 -12.19 -15.95 10.42
C VAL A 268 -13.31 -15.15 9.77
N THR A 269 -14.54 -15.63 9.89
CA THR A 269 -15.72 -15.09 9.20
C THR A 269 -16.01 -13.62 9.51
N ALA A 270 -15.87 -13.20 10.77
CA ALA A 270 -16.13 -11.81 11.18
C ALA A 270 -15.18 -10.81 10.50
N LEU A 271 -13.88 -11.11 10.49
CA LEU A 271 -12.87 -10.27 9.83
C LEU A 271 -13.05 -10.28 8.31
N GLN A 272 -13.28 -11.46 7.73
CA GLN A 272 -13.52 -11.61 6.29
C GLN A 272 -14.72 -10.77 5.85
N LYS A 273 -15.85 -10.85 6.56
CA LYS A 273 -17.04 -10.05 6.29
C LYS A 273 -16.74 -8.55 6.40
N GLY A 274 -16.06 -8.13 7.48
CA GLY A 274 -15.67 -6.73 7.67
C GLY A 274 -14.82 -6.19 6.52
N CYS A 275 -13.83 -6.94 6.05
CA CYS A 275 -13.02 -6.58 4.88
C CYS A 275 -13.87 -6.48 3.60
N MET A 276 -14.71 -7.47 3.33
CA MET A 276 -15.59 -7.48 2.15
C MET A 276 -16.56 -6.29 2.16
N ASP A 277 -17.12 -5.95 3.32
CA ASP A 277 -18.02 -4.81 3.46
C ASP A 277 -17.29 -3.49 3.18
N ARG A 278 -16.02 -3.33 3.57
CA ARG A 278 -15.21 -2.15 3.20
C ARG A 278 -14.98 -2.04 1.70
N PHE A 279 -14.60 -3.14 1.04
CA PHE A 279 -14.46 -3.13 -0.42
C PHE A 279 -15.79 -2.87 -1.13
N ARG A 280 -16.90 -3.43 -0.62
CA ARG A 280 -18.24 -3.16 -1.15
C ARG A 280 -18.59 -1.67 -1.08
N ASN A 281 -18.34 -1.05 0.07
CA ASN A 281 -18.59 0.38 0.27
C ASN A 281 -17.73 1.23 -0.69
N ALA A 282 -16.45 0.89 -0.84
CA ALA A 282 -15.54 1.58 -1.74
C ALA A 282 -15.92 1.46 -3.22
N LEU A 283 -16.38 0.27 -3.65
CA LEU A 283 -16.97 0.09 -4.99
C LEU A 283 -18.21 0.96 -5.20
N ASN A 284 -18.99 1.19 -4.15
CA ASN A 284 -20.20 2.02 -4.15
C ASN A 284 -19.95 3.51 -3.87
N SER A 285 -18.70 3.91 -3.60
CA SER A 285 -18.34 5.31 -3.35
C SER A 285 -18.73 6.20 -4.52
N SER A 286 -19.11 7.45 -4.25
CA SER A 286 -19.32 8.46 -5.28
C SER A 286 -18.01 9.01 -5.84
N ASP A 287 -16.88 8.77 -5.19
CA ASP A 287 -15.57 9.23 -5.62
C ASP A 287 -14.93 8.24 -6.63
N PRO A 288 -14.72 8.64 -7.89
CA PRO A 288 -14.09 7.79 -8.89
C PRO A 288 -12.67 7.36 -8.52
N TRP A 289 -11.93 8.17 -7.74
CA TRP A 289 -10.59 7.82 -7.28
C TRP A 289 -10.63 6.62 -6.32
N VAL A 290 -11.56 6.63 -5.37
CA VAL A 290 -11.77 5.53 -4.41
C VAL A 290 -12.16 4.27 -5.17
N GLN A 291 -13.07 4.37 -6.13
CA GLN A 291 -13.46 3.22 -6.97
C GLN A 291 -12.27 2.65 -7.76
N ALA A 292 -11.50 3.50 -8.45
CA ALA A 292 -10.33 3.09 -9.23
C ALA A 292 -9.29 2.35 -8.37
N ARG A 293 -8.98 2.89 -7.18
CA ARG A 293 -8.05 2.28 -6.23
C ARG A 293 -8.62 0.98 -5.64
N CYS A 294 -9.91 0.94 -5.34
CA CYS A 294 -10.58 -0.26 -4.88
C CYS A 294 -10.45 -1.41 -5.92
N TYR A 295 -10.63 -1.13 -7.21
CA TYR A 295 -10.41 -2.12 -8.26
C TYR A 295 -8.98 -2.64 -8.29
N GLN A 296 -7.97 -1.77 -8.20
CA GLN A 296 -6.55 -2.17 -8.17
C GLN A 296 -6.21 -3.04 -6.95
N LEU A 297 -6.72 -2.68 -5.78
CA LEU A 297 -6.52 -3.45 -4.56
C LEU A 297 -7.23 -4.82 -4.63
N LEU A 298 -8.47 -4.87 -5.12
CA LEU A 298 -9.20 -6.11 -5.33
C LEU A 298 -8.53 -7.04 -6.33
N LEU A 299 -7.96 -6.50 -7.40
CA LEU A 299 -7.17 -7.28 -8.34
C LEU A 299 -6.03 -8.03 -7.63
N SER A 300 -5.34 -7.33 -6.72
CA SER A 300 -4.26 -7.90 -5.91
C SER A 300 -4.76 -9.07 -5.04
N VAL A 301 -5.93 -8.90 -4.39
CA VAL A 301 -6.56 -9.93 -3.56
C VAL A 301 -7.01 -11.12 -4.39
N PHE A 302 -7.59 -10.88 -5.58
CA PHE A 302 -8.05 -11.94 -6.47
C PHE A 302 -6.89 -12.77 -7.02
N GLN A 303 -5.76 -12.12 -7.30
CA GLN A 303 -4.53 -12.74 -7.79
C GLN A 303 -3.71 -13.46 -6.71
N HIS A 304 -4.12 -13.39 -5.44
CA HIS A 304 -3.40 -14.04 -4.36
C HIS A 304 -3.28 -15.56 -4.57
N SER A 305 -2.11 -16.11 -4.27
CA SER A 305 -1.76 -17.52 -4.50
C SER A 305 -2.65 -18.48 -3.71
N SER A 306 -3.03 -18.11 -2.49
CA SER A 306 -3.98 -18.87 -1.67
C SER A 306 -5.42 -18.72 -2.19
N ARG A 307 -5.97 -19.81 -2.74
CA ARG A 307 -7.37 -19.89 -3.19
C ARG A 307 -8.37 -19.85 -2.04
N ALA A 308 -7.98 -20.30 -0.85
CA ALA A 308 -8.80 -20.19 0.34
C ALA A 308 -9.07 -18.73 0.73
N LEU A 309 -8.15 -17.82 0.37
CA LEU A 309 -8.35 -16.38 0.50
C LEU A 309 -9.09 -15.79 -0.71
N SER A 310 -8.61 -16.01 -1.94
CA SER A 310 -9.10 -15.28 -3.11
C SER A 310 -10.53 -15.65 -3.53
N THR A 311 -10.89 -16.94 -3.50
CA THR A 311 -12.18 -17.43 -4.00
C THR A 311 -13.39 -16.79 -3.29
N PRO A 312 -13.46 -16.69 -1.94
CA PRO A 312 -14.56 -16.00 -1.27
C PRO A 312 -14.73 -14.53 -1.68
N TYR A 313 -13.62 -13.80 -1.87
CA TYR A 313 -13.67 -12.39 -2.27
C TYR A 313 -14.14 -12.23 -3.72
N ILE A 314 -13.72 -13.12 -4.62
CA ILE A 314 -14.20 -13.15 -6.00
C ILE A 314 -15.72 -13.38 -6.02
N HIS A 315 -16.22 -14.40 -5.34
CA HIS A 315 -17.65 -14.69 -5.32
C HIS A 315 -18.49 -13.57 -4.68
N ALA A 316 -17.98 -12.91 -3.64
CA ALA A 316 -18.71 -11.87 -2.93
C ALA A 316 -18.71 -10.51 -3.66
N LEU A 317 -17.65 -10.18 -4.40
CA LEU A 317 -17.43 -8.82 -4.92
C LEU A 317 -17.45 -8.73 -6.45
N ALA A 318 -17.06 -9.78 -7.19
CA ALA A 318 -17.08 -9.75 -8.65
C ALA A 318 -18.48 -9.48 -9.24
N PRO A 319 -19.59 -10.05 -8.72
CA PRO A 319 -20.93 -9.74 -9.24
C PRO A 319 -21.27 -8.25 -9.19
N LEU A 320 -20.98 -7.59 -8.06
CA LEU A 320 -21.19 -6.14 -7.90
C LEU A 320 -20.33 -5.33 -8.87
N MET A 321 -19.08 -5.75 -9.08
CA MET A 321 -18.20 -5.10 -10.05
C MET A 321 -18.75 -5.19 -11.48
N VAL A 322 -19.23 -6.37 -11.87
CA VAL A 322 -19.86 -6.60 -13.19
C VAL A 322 -21.12 -5.74 -13.36
N GLU A 323 -21.97 -5.67 -12.33
CA GLU A 323 -23.17 -4.83 -12.34
C GLU A 323 -22.82 -3.35 -12.58
N LYS A 324 -21.82 -2.83 -11.87
CA LYS A 324 -21.35 -1.45 -12.04
C LYS A 324 -20.77 -1.18 -13.42
N LEU A 325 -19.98 -2.10 -13.96
CA LEU A 325 -19.42 -1.95 -15.30
C LEU A 325 -20.52 -1.99 -16.36
N LYS A 326 -21.52 -2.87 -16.23
CA LYS A 326 -22.68 -2.87 -17.14
C LYS A 326 -23.49 -1.57 -17.07
N ALA A 327 -23.59 -0.93 -15.91
CA ALA A 327 -24.31 0.34 -15.76
C ALA A 327 -23.69 1.50 -16.56
N VAL A 328 -22.41 1.41 -16.94
CA VAL A 328 -21.69 2.43 -17.75
C VAL A 328 -22.31 2.62 -19.13
N GLU A 329 -22.98 1.60 -19.68
CA GLU A 329 -23.73 1.74 -20.94
C GLU A 329 -24.80 2.84 -20.84
N ARG A 330 -25.51 2.88 -19.70
CA ARG A 330 -26.59 3.83 -19.44
C ARG A 330 -26.08 5.18 -18.91
N SER A 331 -24.97 5.15 -18.16
CA SER A 331 -24.34 6.32 -17.57
C SER A 331 -22.85 6.34 -17.92
N ARG A 332 -22.53 6.83 -19.11
CA ARG A 332 -21.14 6.95 -19.57
C ARG A 332 -20.34 7.92 -18.71
N PRO A 333 -19.02 7.71 -18.54
CA PRO A 333 -18.17 8.60 -17.77
C PRO A 333 -18.14 10.01 -18.38
N GLY A 334 -18.35 11.01 -17.54
CA GLY A 334 -18.23 12.43 -17.86
C GLY A 334 -16.83 12.98 -17.62
N THR A 335 -16.06 12.37 -16.72
CA THR A 335 -14.71 12.82 -16.36
C THR A 335 -13.62 11.79 -16.67
N ALA A 336 -12.37 12.24 -16.77
CA ALA A 336 -11.21 11.35 -16.95
C ALA A 336 -11.02 10.40 -15.75
N ALA A 337 -11.37 10.83 -14.53
CA ALA A 337 -11.29 10.01 -13.32
C ALA A 337 -12.32 8.87 -13.33
N GLU A 338 -13.56 9.16 -13.75
CA GLU A 338 -14.59 8.12 -13.95
C GLU A 338 -14.20 7.13 -15.03
N LEU A 339 -13.65 7.61 -16.14
CA LEU A 339 -13.11 6.74 -17.19
C LEU A 339 -12.02 5.81 -16.66
N GLN A 340 -11.08 6.36 -15.86
CA GLN A 340 -10.03 5.56 -15.24
C GLN A 340 -10.62 4.48 -14.33
N ALA A 341 -11.61 4.80 -13.49
CA ALA A 341 -12.27 3.82 -12.63
C ALA A 341 -12.89 2.66 -13.44
N VAL A 342 -13.59 2.97 -14.54
CA VAL A 342 -14.14 1.96 -15.45
C VAL A 342 -13.03 1.11 -16.07
N GLN A 343 -11.93 1.72 -16.51
CA GLN A 343 -10.80 1.01 -17.09
C GLN A 343 -10.15 0.04 -16.09
N GLU A 344 -9.96 0.46 -14.83
CA GLU A 344 -9.46 -0.44 -13.78
C GLU A 344 -10.42 -1.60 -13.53
N GLY A 345 -11.73 -1.35 -13.46
CA GLY A 345 -12.72 -2.41 -13.28
C GLY A 345 -12.68 -3.45 -14.42
N ILE A 346 -12.55 -3.00 -15.68
CA ILE A 346 -12.38 -3.90 -16.83
C ILE A 346 -11.10 -4.72 -16.71
N ARG A 347 -9.98 -4.13 -16.27
CA ARG A 347 -8.73 -4.88 -16.05
C ARG A 347 -8.89 -5.98 -15.01
N VAL A 348 -9.70 -5.77 -13.98
CA VAL A 348 -10.00 -6.83 -13.01
C VAL A 348 -10.78 -7.97 -13.65
N LEU A 349 -11.85 -7.67 -14.39
CA LEU A 349 -12.64 -8.71 -15.08
C LEU A 349 -11.80 -9.51 -16.08
N GLU A 350 -10.93 -8.81 -16.82
CA GLU A 350 -10.03 -9.45 -17.76
C GLU A 350 -9.04 -10.39 -17.06
N ASN A 351 -8.47 -9.96 -15.93
CA ASN A 351 -7.61 -10.84 -15.14
C ASN A 351 -8.38 -12.07 -14.63
N LEU A 352 -9.64 -11.92 -14.21
CA LEU A 352 -10.47 -13.06 -13.85
C LEU A 352 -10.66 -14.04 -15.01
N VAL A 353 -10.86 -13.55 -16.24
CA VAL A 353 -10.90 -14.39 -17.46
C VAL A 353 -9.58 -15.15 -17.64
N GLY A 354 -8.44 -14.47 -17.47
CA GLY A 354 -7.12 -15.07 -17.59
C GLY A 354 -6.83 -16.13 -16.52
N MET A 355 -7.35 -15.93 -15.31
CA MET A 355 -7.24 -16.86 -14.19
C MET A 355 -8.23 -18.04 -14.26
N GLY A 356 -9.33 -17.88 -15.00
CA GLY A 356 -10.36 -18.89 -15.15
C GLY A 356 -9.87 -20.10 -15.95
N GLU A 357 -10.25 -21.30 -15.49
CA GLU A 357 -10.10 -22.53 -16.26
C GLU A 357 -10.82 -22.46 -17.60
N GLU A 358 -10.38 -23.25 -18.58
CA GLU A 358 -10.92 -23.20 -19.95
C GLU A 358 -12.44 -23.41 -20.02
N GLN A 359 -12.96 -24.33 -19.20
CA GLN A 359 -14.38 -24.63 -19.04
C GLN A 359 -15.21 -23.48 -18.42
N ASN A 360 -14.58 -22.61 -17.63
CA ASN A 360 -15.21 -21.44 -17.01
C ASN A 360 -14.97 -20.14 -17.81
N ARG A 361 -14.01 -20.18 -18.74
CA ARG A 361 -13.57 -19.01 -19.51
C ARG A 361 -14.65 -18.48 -20.44
N VAL A 362 -15.48 -19.37 -21.00
CA VAL A 362 -16.60 -18.99 -21.87
C VAL A 362 -17.61 -18.15 -21.09
N GLN A 363 -17.96 -18.53 -19.87
CA GLN A 363 -18.92 -17.80 -19.03
C GLN A 363 -18.36 -16.43 -18.61
N LEU A 364 -17.07 -16.36 -18.24
CA LEU A 364 -16.43 -15.09 -17.90
C LEU A 364 -16.34 -14.15 -19.12
N LEU A 365 -16.02 -14.68 -20.30
CA LEU A 365 -16.06 -13.91 -21.55
C LEU A 365 -17.47 -13.49 -21.93
N ALA A 366 -18.49 -14.28 -21.61
CA ALA A 366 -19.90 -13.91 -21.78
C ALA A 366 -20.32 -12.74 -20.87
N LEU A 367 -19.55 -12.41 -19.83
CA LEU A 367 -19.73 -11.18 -19.05
C LEU A 367 -18.90 -10.03 -19.64
N LEU A 368 -17.63 -10.26 -19.98
CA LEU A 368 -16.70 -9.22 -20.42
C LEU A 368 -16.99 -8.70 -21.84
N VAL A 369 -17.18 -9.59 -22.81
CA VAL A 369 -17.32 -9.21 -24.23
C VAL A 369 -18.55 -8.36 -24.48
N PRO A 370 -19.78 -8.73 -24.02
CA PRO A 370 -20.94 -7.86 -24.20
C PRO A 370 -20.78 -6.50 -23.51
N THR A 371 -20.14 -6.48 -22.33
CA THR A 371 -19.87 -5.23 -21.60
C THR A 371 -18.95 -4.31 -22.43
N LEU A 372 -17.85 -4.82 -22.99
CA LEU A 372 -16.97 -4.03 -23.86
C LEU A 372 -17.67 -3.59 -25.15
N VAL A 373 -18.49 -4.44 -25.76
CA VAL A 373 -19.26 -4.07 -26.97
C VAL A 373 -20.25 -2.95 -26.68
N SER A 374 -20.88 -2.94 -25.49
CA SER A 374 -21.80 -1.87 -25.06
C SER A 374 -21.14 -0.47 -25.01
N TYR A 375 -19.81 -0.43 -24.81
CA TYR A 375 -19.04 0.81 -24.76
C TYR A 375 -18.70 1.38 -26.14
N LEU A 376 -18.86 0.59 -27.20
CA LEU A 376 -18.59 1.05 -28.56
C LEU A 376 -19.61 2.12 -28.97
N LEU A 377 -19.16 3.17 -29.66
CA LEU A 377 -20.04 4.17 -30.25
C LEU A 377 -20.42 3.77 -31.66
N ASP A 378 -21.61 4.14 -32.09
CA ASP A 378 -22.04 3.98 -33.48
C ASP A 378 -21.29 4.98 -34.37
N GLU A 379 -21.08 4.64 -35.65
CA GLU A 379 -20.30 5.44 -36.61
C GLU A 379 -20.75 6.91 -36.67
N ASN A 380 -22.06 7.14 -36.60
CA ASN A 380 -22.65 8.48 -36.65
C ASN A 380 -22.48 9.26 -35.34
N ALA A 381 -22.35 8.57 -34.20
CA ALA A 381 -22.21 9.17 -32.87
C ALA A 381 -20.74 9.46 -32.51
N ILE A 382 -19.77 8.80 -33.17
CA ILE A 382 -18.35 8.99 -32.87
C ILE A 382 -17.92 10.44 -33.09
N SER A 383 -18.36 11.09 -34.17
CA SER A 383 -17.91 12.46 -34.49
C SER A 383 -18.34 13.48 -33.42
N SER A 384 -19.57 13.39 -32.95
CA SER A 384 -20.20 14.30 -31.98
C SER A 384 -19.96 13.94 -30.51
N ALA A 385 -19.44 12.74 -30.22
CA ALA A 385 -19.24 12.30 -28.85
C ALA A 385 -18.16 13.11 -28.08
N PRO A 386 -18.31 13.28 -26.75
CA PRO A 386 -17.29 13.84 -25.89
C PRO A 386 -15.98 13.05 -25.94
N GLN A 387 -14.85 13.72 -25.67
CA GLN A 387 -13.53 13.10 -25.73
C GLN A 387 -13.38 11.91 -24.78
N VAL A 388 -13.97 11.96 -23.58
CA VAL A 388 -13.96 10.86 -22.60
C VAL A 388 -14.71 9.64 -23.15
N SER A 389 -15.85 9.86 -23.82
CA SER A 389 -16.65 8.81 -24.45
C SER A 389 -15.93 8.16 -25.64
N LYS A 390 -15.22 8.97 -26.44
CA LYS A 390 -14.32 8.49 -27.50
C LYS A 390 -13.18 7.64 -26.93
N ALA A 391 -12.56 8.08 -25.86
CA ALA A 391 -11.49 7.33 -25.19
C ALA A 391 -12.00 5.99 -24.61
N LEU A 392 -13.23 5.95 -24.08
CA LEU A 392 -13.87 4.70 -23.65
C LEU A 392 -14.10 3.75 -24.84
N HIS A 393 -14.59 4.28 -25.97
CA HIS A 393 -14.76 3.50 -27.20
C HIS A 393 -13.44 2.90 -27.69
N ASP A 394 -12.39 3.73 -27.80
CA ASP A 394 -11.07 3.29 -28.25
C ASP A 394 -10.50 2.21 -27.32
N PHE A 395 -10.60 2.42 -26.01
CA PHE A 395 -10.20 1.44 -25.00
C PHE A 395 -10.96 0.11 -25.17
N ALA A 396 -12.28 0.16 -25.32
CA ALA A 396 -13.09 -1.04 -25.47
C ALA A 396 -12.76 -1.81 -26.75
N LEU A 397 -12.59 -1.10 -27.88
CA LEU A 397 -12.24 -1.68 -29.17
C LEU A 397 -10.87 -2.36 -29.11
N GLN A 398 -9.86 -1.70 -28.52
CA GLN A 398 -8.52 -2.28 -28.35
C GLN A 398 -8.56 -3.57 -27.52
N ASN A 399 -9.34 -3.58 -26.43
CA ASN A 399 -9.49 -4.79 -25.61
C ASN A 399 -10.19 -5.92 -26.38
N LEU A 400 -11.26 -5.64 -27.10
CA LEU A 400 -11.95 -6.64 -27.93
C LEU A 400 -11.02 -7.22 -29.01
N MET A 401 -10.25 -6.36 -29.68
CA MET A 401 -9.27 -6.78 -30.70
C MET A 401 -8.13 -7.63 -30.12
N ARG A 402 -7.80 -7.48 -28.85
CA ARG A 402 -6.77 -8.27 -28.16
C ARG A 402 -7.32 -9.59 -27.59
N ILE A 403 -8.52 -9.56 -27.02
CA ILE A 403 -9.18 -10.73 -26.42
C ILE A 403 -9.56 -11.76 -27.49
N GLY A 404 -10.04 -11.32 -28.66
CA GLY A 404 -10.47 -12.22 -29.74
C GLY A 404 -9.40 -13.24 -30.16
N PRO A 405 -8.18 -12.82 -30.50
CA PRO A 405 -7.07 -13.72 -30.80
C PRO A 405 -6.56 -14.52 -29.60
N LEU A 406 -6.68 -13.98 -28.38
CA LEU A 406 -6.20 -14.64 -27.15
C LEU A 406 -7.08 -15.84 -26.76
N TYR A 407 -8.39 -15.77 -27.00
CA TYR A 407 -9.36 -16.82 -26.65
C TYR A 407 -10.32 -17.13 -27.81
N PRO A 408 -9.83 -17.62 -28.97
CA PRO A 408 -10.59 -17.64 -30.21
C PRO A 408 -11.83 -18.53 -30.17
N ALA A 409 -11.75 -19.72 -29.57
CA ALA A 409 -12.88 -20.64 -29.48
C ALA A 409 -14.01 -20.07 -28.59
N ALA A 410 -13.65 -19.65 -27.37
CA ALA A 410 -14.60 -19.07 -26.43
C ALA A 410 -15.21 -17.75 -26.93
N PHE A 411 -14.40 -16.90 -27.56
CA PHE A 411 -14.86 -15.64 -28.15
C PHE A 411 -15.87 -15.87 -29.29
N LYS A 412 -15.64 -16.86 -30.16
CA LYS A 412 -16.58 -17.25 -31.22
C LYS A 412 -17.92 -17.73 -30.66
N ILE A 413 -17.91 -18.50 -29.56
CA ILE A 413 -19.14 -18.95 -28.90
C ILE A 413 -19.94 -17.74 -28.38
N VAL A 414 -19.27 -16.82 -27.68
CA VAL A 414 -19.93 -15.64 -27.08
C VAL A 414 -20.50 -14.70 -28.15
N ILE A 415 -19.73 -14.39 -29.19
CA ILE A 415 -20.20 -13.54 -30.30
C ILE A 415 -21.28 -14.25 -31.13
N GLY A 416 -21.16 -15.58 -31.31
CA GLY A 416 -22.15 -16.38 -32.02
C GLY A 416 -23.50 -16.46 -31.30
N ALA A 417 -23.51 -16.36 -29.98
CA ALA A 417 -24.73 -16.36 -29.17
C ALA A 417 -25.56 -15.07 -29.30
N ALA A 418 -24.97 -13.97 -29.77
CA ALA A 418 -25.64 -12.67 -29.88
C ALA A 418 -25.24 -11.94 -31.18
N PRO A 419 -26.01 -12.11 -32.29
CA PRO A 419 -25.65 -11.55 -33.60
C PRO A 419 -25.57 -10.02 -33.62
N GLU A 420 -26.34 -9.33 -32.77
CA GLU A 420 -26.27 -7.86 -32.63
C GLU A 420 -24.90 -7.38 -32.15
N LEU A 421 -24.27 -8.11 -31.22
CA LEU A 421 -22.92 -7.78 -30.73
C LEU A 421 -21.88 -7.91 -31.85
N LYS A 422 -22.04 -8.93 -32.70
CA LYS A 422 -21.17 -9.16 -33.86
C LYS A 422 -21.25 -7.98 -34.83
N ILE A 423 -22.45 -7.53 -35.19
CA ILE A 423 -22.66 -6.44 -36.13
C ILE A 423 -22.02 -5.14 -35.60
N ARG A 424 -22.25 -4.81 -34.33
CA ARG A 424 -21.70 -3.60 -33.69
C ARG A 424 -20.17 -3.63 -33.63
N LEU A 425 -19.58 -4.78 -33.31
CA LEU A 425 -18.13 -4.96 -33.30
C LEU A 425 -17.53 -4.84 -34.72
N GLU A 426 -18.12 -5.47 -35.72
CA GLU A 426 -17.64 -5.42 -37.11
C GLU A 426 -17.73 -4.01 -37.71
N SER A 427 -18.76 -3.24 -37.38
CA SER A 427 -18.88 -1.83 -37.76
C SER A 427 -17.80 -0.99 -37.10
N ALA A 428 -17.60 -1.12 -35.77
CA ALA A 428 -16.55 -0.40 -35.06
C ALA A 428 -15.13 -0.71 -35.61
N ILE A 429 -14.85 -1.97 -35.95
CA ILE A 429 -13.57 -2.36 -36.58
C ILE A 429 -13.41 -1.70 -37.95
N ARG A 430 -14.45 -1.71 -38.79
CA ARG A 430 -14.42 -1.07 -40.12
C ARG A 430 -14.18 0.44 -40.02
N ALA A 431 -14.89 1.11 -39.12
CA ALA A 431 -14.73 2.54 -38.85
C ALA A 431 -13.31 2.88 -38.39
N ASN A 432 -12.72 2.08 -37.51
CA ASN A 432 -11.36 2.26 -37.03
C ASN A 432 -10.30 2.03 -38.13
N GLN A 433 -10.50 1.03 -39.00
CA GLN A 433 -9.64 0.80 -40.16
C GLN A 433 -9.70 1.94 -41.18
N ALA A 434 -10.89 2.50 -41.42
CA ALA A 434 -11.05 3.66 -42.30
C ALA A 434 -10.36 4.91 -41.72
N SER A 435 -10.55 5.18 -40.42
CA SER A 435 -9.92 6.30 -39.72
C SER A 435 -8.39 6.20 -39.65
N SER A 436 -7.84 5.01 -39.38
CA SER A 436 -6.39 4.78 -39.37
C SER A 436 -5.75 4.92 -40.75
N ARG A 437 -6.41 4.41 -41.81
CA ARG A 437 -5.97 4.61 -43.21
C ARG A 437 -6.00 6.08 -43.61
N ALA A 438 -7.05 6.83 -43.23
CA ALA A 438 -7.13 8.27 -43.49
C ALA A 438 -6.02 9.05 -42.77
N LYS A 439 -5.72 8.72 -41.50
CA LYS A 439 -4.59 9.32 -40.75
C LYS A 439 -3.23 8.99 -41.37
N ALA A 440 -3.04 7.76 -41.87
CA ALA A 440 -1.82 7.35 -42.55
C ALA A 440 -1.63 8.10 -43.89
N ALA A 441 -2.69 8.24 -44.69
CA ALA A 441 -2.68 9.01 -45.92
C ALA A 441 -2.41 10.50 -45.67
N ALA A 442 -2.98 11.09 -44.62
CA ALA A 442 -2.73 12.48 -44.22
C ALA A 442 -1.28 12.72 -43.75
N ARG A 443 -0.64 11.74 -43.10
CA ARG A 443 0.79 11.80 -42.73
C ARG A 443 1.71 11.72 -43.96
N GLN A 444 1.35 10.94 -44.97
CA GLN A 444 2.08 10.88 -46.24
C GLN A 444 1.90 12.14 -47.09
N ALA A 445 0.80 12.88 -46.89
CA ALA A 445 0.52 14.15 -47.56
C ALA A 445 1.08 15.39 -46.84
N GLN A 446 1.73 15.25 -45.66
CA GLN A 446 2.46 16.36 -45.04
C GLN A 446 3.73 16.66 -45.86
N PRO A 447 3.95 17.89 -46.32
CA PRO A 447 5.15 18.24 -47.08
C PRO A 447 6.39 18.04 -46.19
N THR A 448 7.38 17.35 -46.72
CA THR A 448 8.75 17.36 -46.20
C THR A 448 9.25 18.79 -46.23
N VAL A 449 9.17 19.50 -45.10
CA VAL A 449 9.91 20.75 -44.93
C VAL A 449 11.38 20.35 -44.93
N GLN A 450 12.03 20.50 -46.09
CA GLN A 450 13.47 20.39 -46.22
C GLN A 450 14.10 21.37 -45.24
N ALA A 451 14.64 20.86 -44.14
CA ALA A 451 15.51 21.64 -43.27
C ALA A 451 16.76 21.99 -44.08
N ALA A 452 16.85 23.24 -44.54
CA ALA A 452 18.05 23.75 -45.18
C ALA A 452 19.23 23.65 -44.19
N PRO A 453 20.38 23.07 -44.59
CA PRO A 453 21.54 22.96 -43.71
C PRO A 453 22.11 24.36 -43.49
N THR A 454 21.96 24.90 -42.28
CA THR A 454 22.46 26.22 -41.92
C THR A 454 23.87 26.09 -41.37
N ILE A 455 24.88 25.90 -42.23
CA ILE A 455 26.28 26.14 -41.86
C ILE A 455 26.54 27.63 -42.06
N LYS A 456 26.51 28.39 -40.96
CA LYS A 456 27.03 29.78 -40.95
C LYS A 456 28.51 29.74 -40.56
N LEU A 457 29.39 29.77 -41.56
CA LEU A 457 30.80 30.13 -41.37
C LEU A 457 30.85 31.63 -40.99
N LYS A 458 31.31 31.93 -39.76
CA LYS A 458 31.67 33.28 -39.35
C LYS A 458 33.13 33.53 -39.75
N THR A 459 33.34 34.28 -40.82
CA THR A 459 34.60 34.98 -41.08
C THR A 459 34.36 36.48 -40.96
N SER A 460 34.81 37.07 -39.86
CA SER A 460 35.05 38.52 -39.77
C SER A 460 36.20 38.75 -38.80
N PHE A 461 37.38 38.91 -39.39
CA PHE A 461 38.48 39.70 -38.85
C PHE A 461 38.04 41.16 -38.84
N PHE A 462 38.09 41.81 -37.68
CA PHE A 462 38.64 43.13 -37.38
C PHE A 462 38.38 43.45 -35.92
#